data_AF-A0A8X7UZ92-F1
#
_entry.id   AF-A0A8X7UZ92-F1
#
_cell.length_a   1.000
_cell.length_b   1.000
_cell.length_c   1.000
_cell.angle_alpha   90.00
_cell.angle_beta   90.00
_cell.angle_gamma   90.00
#
_symmetry.space_group_name_H-M   'P 1'
#
loop_
_entity.id
_entity.type
_entity.pdbx_description
1 polymer ?
#
loop_
_entity_poly.entity_id
_entity_poly.type
_entity_poly.pdbx_seq_one_letter_code
_entity_poly.pdbx_strand_id
1 'polypeptide(L)'
;MGIGQVFIILNLAISAVVEAKRLKTVDSEDLMSVLWLFLPLVIIGIGDAFQLPANAEFFYGAFPDSLRNTAISLTSLAIGISFYLSTALIDLIQRTTEWLPNDINHGRVDNVYWVLVIGVVLNLGYFLVCSWFYSYKTLKDERAYLEVATLLEA
;
A
#
# COMPACT_ATOMS: atom_id res chain seq x y z
N MET A 1 -2.95 -7.49 8.45
CA MET A 1 -2.83 -6.52 7.33
C MET A 1 -1.91 -5.33 7.63
N GLY A 2 -1.98 -4.68 8.81
CA GLY A 2 -1.25 -3.42 9.04
C GLY A 2 0.29 -3.49 8.99
N ILE A 3 0.90 -4.59 9.43
CA ILE A 3 2.37 -4.73 9.44
C ILE A 3 2.96 -4.70 8.02
N GLY A 4 2.33 -5.38 7.06
CA GLY A 4 2.81 -5.38 5.66
C GLY A 4 2.72 -4.00 5.00
N GLN A 5 1.69 -3.20 5.32
CA GLN A 5 1.59 -1.81 4.85
C GLN A 5 2.73 -0.92 5.37
N VAL A 6 3.22 -1.15 6.60
CA VAL A 6 4.38 -0.41 7.13
C VAL A 6 5.64 -0.73 6.33
N PHE A 7 5.86 -1.99 5.97
CA PHE A 7 6.99 -2.38 5.12
C PHE A 7 6.90 -1.80 3.70
N ILE A 8 5.69 -1.67 3.14
CA ILE A 8 5.48 -1.01 1.84
C ILE A 8 5.86 0.48 1.91
N ILE A 9 5.46 1.19 2.98
CA ILE A 9 5.81 2.60 3.18
C ILE A 9 7.33 2.76 3.35
N LEU A 10 7.95 1.89 4.15
CA LEU A 10 9.39 1.89 4.35
C LEU A 10 10.14 1.64 3.03
N ASN A 11 9.66 0.68 2.23
CA ASN A 11 10.22 0.40 0.91
C ASN A 11 10.13 1.62 -0.02
N LEU A 12 8.98 2.29 -0.08
CA LEU A 12 8.80 3.48 -0.91
C LEU A 12 9.71 4.62 -0.47
N ALA A 13 9.88 4.84 0.84
CA ALA A 13 10.82 5.84 1.36
C ALA A 13 12.27 5.53 0.96
N ILE A 14 12.69 4.27 1.06
CA ILE A 14 14.04 3.84 0.67
C ILE A 14 14.24 3.99 -0.85
N SER A 15 13.27 3.59 -1.68
CA SER A 15 13.30 3.82 -3.13
C SER A 15 13.43 5.30 -3.48
N ALA A 16 12.70 6.18 -2.81
CA ALA A 16 12.81 7.63 -3.03
C ALA A 16 14.23 8.16 -2.70
N VAL A 17 14.84 7.69 -1.60
CA VAL A 17 16.21 8.06 -1.23
C VAL A 17 17.23 7.51 -2.23
N VAL A 18 17.05 6.28 -2.72
CA VAL A 18 17.89 5.68 -3.75
C VAL A 18 17.84 6.50 -5.03
N GLU A 19 16.64 6.91 -5.47
CA GLU A 19 16.47 7.71 -6.68
C GLU A 19 17.06 9.13 -6.53
N ALA A 20 16.89 9.76 -5.36
CA ALA A 20 17.52 11.03 -5.05
C ALA A 20 19.06 10.94 -5.06
N LYS A 21 19.64 9.81 -4.65
CA LYS A 21 21.07 9.55 -4.82
C LYS A 21 21.45 9.35 -6.28
N ARG A 22 20.66 8.62 -7.07
CA ARG A 22 20.91 8.41 -8.51
C ARG A 22 21.01 9.74 -9.25
N LEU A 23 20.07 10.65 -9.01
CA LEU A 23 20.04 11.96 -9.64
C LEU A 23 21.28 12.80 -9.30
N LYS A 24 21.77 12.76 -8.05
CA LYS A 24 23.00 13.48 -7.66
C LYS A 24 24.27 12.88 -8.25
N THR A 25 24.30 11.56 -8.40
CA THR A 25 25.44 10.83 -8.96
C THR A 25 25.57 11.07 -10.47
N VAL A 26 24.45 11.22 -11.19
CA VAL A 26 24.43 11.61 -12.62
C VAL A 26 25.10 12.96 -12.86
N ASP A 27 24.92 13.93 -11.95
CA ASP A 27 25.56 15.25 -12.01
C ASP A 27 27.08 15.20 -11.72
N SER A 28 27.58 14.06 -11.21
CA SER A 28 28.95 13.91 -10.68
C SER A 28 29.83 12.94 -11.48
N GLU A 29 29.34 12.36 -12.59
CA GLU A 29 29.98 11.28 -13.39
C GLU A 29 30.41 10.03 -12.59
N ASP A 30 29.93 9.85 -11.36
CA ASP A 30 30.27 8.69 -10.53
C ASP A 30 29.42 7.46 -10.90
N LEU A 31 29.99 6.26 -10.85
CA LEU A 31 29.26 5.02 -11.14
C LEU A 31 28.45 4.55 -9.92
N MET A 32 27.13 4.53 -10.03
CA MET A 32 26.26 4.06 -8.95
C MET A 32 26.24 2.53 -8.86
N SER A 33 26.46 1.99 -7.67
CA SER A 33 26.46 0.53 -7.43
C SER A 33 25.04 -0.06 -7.48
N VAL A 34 24.88 -1.20 -8.18
CA VAL A 34 23.64 -1.99 -8.28
C VAL A 34 23.10 -2.43 -6.91
N LEU A 35 23.97 -2.48 -5.89
CA LEU A 35 23.60 -2.83 -4.51
C LEU A 35 22.55 -1.90 -3.90
N TRP A 36 22.42 -0.67 -4.40
CA TRP A 36 21.38 0.27 -3.93
C TRP A 36 19.97 -0.11 -4.39
N LEU A 37 19.83 -0.81 -5.52
CA LEU A 37 18.53 -1.33 -6.00
C LEU A 37 18.16 -2.65 -5.31
N PHE A 38 19.16 -3.41 -4.89
CA PHE A 38 18.96 -4.65 -4.15
C PHE A 38 18.24 -4.41 -2.81
N LEU A 39 18.56 -3.30 -2.12
CA LEU A 39 17.99 -2.98 -0.81
C LEU A 39 16.45 -2.83 -0.81
N PRO A 40 15.82 -1.98 -1.65
CA PRO A 40 14.37 -1.90 -1.73
C PRO A 40 13.74 -3.23 -2.19
N LEU A 41 14.41 -3.98 -3.08
CA LEU A 41 13.90 -5.27 -3.57
C LEU A 41 13.77 -6.32 -2.45
N VAL A 42 14.71 -6.33 -1.49
CA VAL A 42 14.62 -7.22 -0.32
C VAL A 42 13.49 -6.78 0.61
N ILE A 43 13.32 -5.49 0.83
CA ILE A 43 12.33 -4.95 1.78
C ILE A 43 10.90 -5.18 1.28
N ILE A 44 10.65 -4.98 -0.02
CA ILE A 44 9.33 -5.30 -0.59
C ILE A 44 9.03 -6.80 -0.47
N GLY A 45 10.02 -7.67 -0.70
CA GLY A 45 9.86 -9.12 -0.56
C GLY A 45 9.51 -9.53 0.87
N ILE A 46 10.15 -8.92 1.88
CA ILE A 46 9.79 -9.12 3.29
C ILE A 46 8.37 -8.63 3.56
N GLY A 47 8.02 -7.44 3.05
CA GLY A 47 6.67 -6.89 3.17
C GLY A 47 5.59 -7.83 2.63
N ASP A 48 5.80 -8.38 1.44
CA ASP A 48 4.88 -9.33 0.80
C ASP A 48 4.78 -10.65 1.58
N ALA A 49 5.89 -11.14 2.14
CA ALA A 49 5.90 -12.35 2.96
C ALA A 49 5.03 -12.21 4.23
N PHE A 50 4.94 -11.01 4.80
CA PHE A 50 4.03 -10.72 5.91
C PHE A 50 2.60 -10.39 5.46
N GLN A 51 2.44 -9.80 4.28
CA GLN A 51 1.14 -9.38 3.75
C GLN A 51 0.29 -10.57 3.28
N LEU A 52 0.89 -11.55 2.59
CA LEU A 52 0.19 -12.73 2.07
C LEU A 52 -0.56 -13.56 3.14
N PRO A 53 0.10 -14.04 4.22
CA PRO A 53 -0.59 -14.79 5.27
C PRO A 53 -1.61 -13.93 6.01
N ALA A 54 -1.30 -12.64 6.23
CA ALA A 54 -2.21 -11.72 6.90
C ALA A 54 -3.48 -11.42 6.09
N ASN A 55 -3.38 -11.38 4.76
CA ASN A 55 -4.55 -11.29 3.87
C ASN A 55 -5.34 -12.59 3.93
N ALA A 56 -4.65 -13.74 3.85
CA ALA A 56 -5.29 -15.04 3.93
C ALA A 56 -6.10 -15.17 5.23
N GLU A 57 -5.49 -15.03 6.40
CA GLU A 57 -6.19 -15.13 7.69
C GLU A 57 -7.43 -14.23 7.79
N PHE A 58 -7.35 -13.00 7.26
CA PHE A 58 -8.48 -12.09 7.20
C PHE A 58 -9.62 -12.62 6.30
N PHE A 59 -9.31 -13.09 5.09
CA PHE A 59 -10.31 -13.67 4.18
C PHE A 59 -10.91 -14.96 4.74
N TYR A 60 -10.10 -15.81 5.37
CA TYR A 60 -10.56 -17.04 6.01
C TYR A 60 -11.43 -16.75 7.24
N GLY A 61 -11.17 -15.69 8.00
CA GLY A 61 -11.95 -15.30 9.18
C GLY A 61 -13.24 -14.52 8.87
N ALA A 62 -13.29 -13.79 7.76
CA ALA A 62 -14.41 -12.90 7.43
C ALA A 62 -15.47 -13.52 6.48
N PHE A 63 -15.14 -14.58 5.74
CA PHE A 63 -16.06 -15.16 4.74
C PHE A 63 -16.35 -16.66 5.00
N PRO A 64 -17.61 -17.11 4.93
CA PRO A 64 -17.94 -18.53 4.91
C PRO A 64 -17.43 -19.18 3.61
N ASP A 65 -17.15 -20.48 3.63
CA ASP A 65 -16.50 -21.20 2.52
C ASP A 65 -17.22 -21.06 1.16
N SER A 66 -18.54 -20.82 1.17
CA SER A 66 -19.34 -20.58 -0.03
C SER A 66 -19.07 -19.23 -0.72
N LEU A 67 -18.57 -18.23 -0.01
CA LEU A 67 -18.29 -16.88 -0.53
C LEU A 67 -16.81 -16.66 -0.88
N ARG A 68 -15.93 -17.61 -0.52
CA ARG A 68 -14.48 -17.54 -0.74
C ARG A 68 -14.12 -17.32 -2.20
N ASN A 69 -14.74 -18.07 -3.13
CA ASN A 69 -14.44 -17.96 -4.56
C ASN A 69 -14.86 -16.60 -5.14
N THR A 70 -15.97 -16.03 -4.66
CA THR A 70 -16.40 -14.68 -5.04
C THR A 70 -15.44 -13.62 -4.52
N ALA A 71 -14.96 -13.74 -3.29
CA ALA A 71 -13.99 -12.82 -2.70
C ALA A 71 -12.64 -12.84 -3.45
N ILE A 72 -12.15 -14.02 -3.84
CA ILE A 72 -10.93 -14.16 -4.64
C ILE A 72 -11.12 -13.52 -6.03
N SER A 73 -12.25 -13.78 -6.70
CA SER A 73 -12.55 -13.18 -8.01
C SER A 73 -12.61 -11.64 -7.93
N LEU A 74 -13.27 -11.09 -6.91
CA LEU A 74 -13.33 -9.65 -6.68
C LEU A 74 -11.96 -9.05 -6.39
N THR A 75 -11.11 -9.75 -5.63
CA THR A 75 -9.73 -9.32 -5.35
C THR A 75 -8.90 -9.26 -6.63
N SER A 76 -9.01 -10.27 -7.50
CA SER A 76 -8.34 -10.28 -8.81
C SER A 76 -8.80 -9.13 -9.72
N LEU A 77 -10.11 -8.81 -9.72
CA LEU A 77 -10.64 -7.65 -10.43
C LEU A 77 -10.08 -6.34 -9.86
N ALA A 78 -10.02 -6.20 -8.53
CA ALA A 78 -9.44 -5.03 -7.88
C ALA A 78 -7.96 -4.84 -8.23
N ILE A 79 -7.19 -5.93 -8.32
CA ILE A 79 -5.79 -5.90 -8.79
C ILE A 79 -5.74 -5.40 -10.24
N GLY A 80 -6.59 -5.94 -11.12
CA GLY A 80 -6.68 -5.50 -12.51
C GLY A 80 -6.98 -4.00 -12.63
N ILE A 81 -7.98 -3.51 -11.90
CA ILE A 81 -8.33 -2.07 -11.84
C ILE A 81 -7.15 -1.25 -11.33
N SER A 82 -6.40 -1.75 -10.35
CA SER A 82 -5.22 -1.06 -9.82
C SER A 82 -4.12 -0.90 -10.89
N PHE A 83 -3.92 -1.89 -11.75
CA PHE A 83 -2.99 -1.77 -12.89
C PHE A 83 -3.44 -0.73 -13.91
N TYR A 84 -4.73 -0.71 -14.26
CA TYR A 84 -5.28 0.32 -15.15
C TYR A 84 -5.14 1.72 -14.56
N LEU A 85 -5.43 1.87 -13.26
CA LEU A 85 -5.30 3.12 -12.54
C LEU A 85 -3.83 3.59 -12.51
N SER A 86 -2.89 2.67 -12.29
CA SER A 86 -1.46 2.97 -12.31
C SER A 86 -1.01 3.50 -13.66
N THR A 87 -1.43 2.86 -14.75
CA THR A 87 -1.16 3.32 -16.11
C THR A 87 -1.79 4.69 -16.39
N ALA A 88 -3.04 4.89 -15.99
CA ALA A 88 -3.73 6.17 -16.15
C ALA A 88 -3.06 7.31 -15.37
N LEU A 89 -2.56 7.03 -14.15
CA LEU A 89 -1.79 8.00 -13.37
C LEU A 89 -0.48 8.38 -14.07
N ILE A 90 0.24 7.41 -14.63
CA ILE A 90 1.47 7.67 -15.38
C ILE A 90 1.17 8.53 -16.62
N ASP A 91 0.16 8.17 -17.41
CA ASP A 91 -0.26 8.95 -18.60
C ASP A 91 -0.69 10.37 -18.20
N LEU A 92 -1.44 10.52 -17.11
CA LEU A 92 -1.84 11.84 -16.60
C LEU A 92 -0.61 12.69 -16.22
N ILE A 93 0.34 12.11 -15.48
CA ILE A 93 1.57 12.81 -15.06
C ILE A 93 2.39 13.23 -16.29
N GLN A 94 2.54 12.34 -17.28
CA GLN A 94 3.24 12.65 -18.53
C GLN A 94 2.58 13.77 -19.33
N ARG A 95 1.25 13.84 -19.33
CA ARG A 95 0.49 14.88 -20.06
C ARG A 95 0.45 16.22 -19.33
N THR A 96 0.42 16.21 -18.00
CA THR A 96 0.30 17.45 -17.21
C THR A 96 1.66 18.04 -16.82
N THR A 97 2.72 17.23 -16.80
CA THR A 97 4.04 17.66 -16.35
C THR A 97 5.15 17.15 -17.26
N GLU A 98 6.19 17.95 -17.48
CA GLU A 98 7.44 17.50 -18.11
C GLU A 98 8.32 16.68 -17.14
N TRP A 99 7.76 16.12 -16.07
CA TRP A 99 8.54 15.37 -15.06
C TRP A 99 9.05 14.03 -15.58
N LEU A 100 8.49 13.52 -16.68
CA LEU A 100 8.91 12.30 -17.38
C LEU A 100 9.22 12.59 -18.86
N PRO A 101 10.34 13.28 -19.18
CA PRO A 101 10.83 13.37 -20.55
C PRO A 101 11.29 11.98 -21.04
N ASN A 102 11.38 11.78 -22.35
CA ASN A 102 11.96 10.56 -22.95
C ASN A 102 13.42 10.31 -22.51
N ASP A 103 14.08 11.32 -21.95
CA ASP A 103 15.41 11.23 -21.33
C ASP A 103 15.28 11.16 -19.79
N ILE A 104 15.54 9.97 -19.24
CA ILE A 104 15.38 9.61 -17.82
C ILE A 104 16.33 10.37 -16.88
N ASN A 105 17.38 11.01 -17.43
CA ASN A 105 18.38 11.76 -16.68
C ASN A 105 17.95 13.20 -16.38
N HIS A 106 17.04 13.78 -17.16
CA HIS A 106 16.49 15.13 -16.96
C HIS A 106 15.11 15.14 -16.28
N GLY A 107 14.48 13.97 -16.13
CA GLY A 107 13.18 13.84 -15.48
C GLY A 107 13.25 14.01 -13.96
N ARG A 108 12.35 14.83 -13.40
CA ARG A 108 12.18 14.97 -11.95
C ARG A 108 11.37 13.82 -11.37
N VAL A 109 11.89 12.59 -11.49
CA VAL A 109 11.26 11.35 -11.02
C VAL A 109 10.96 11.38 -9.50
N ASP A 110 11.74 12.15 -8.74
CA ASP A 110 11.55 12.44 -7.31
C ASP A 110 10.11 12.88 -6.97
N ASN A 111 9.51 13.77 -7.77
CA ASN A 111 8.15 14.26 -7.54
C ASN A 111 7.09 13.17 -7.72
N VAL A 112 7.31 12.23 -8.64
CA VAL A 112 6.41 11.09 -8.86
C VAL A 112 6.43 10.16 -7.65
N TYR A 113 7.62 9.90 -7.09
CA TYR A 113 7.75 9.14 -5.86
C TYR A 113 7.06 9.83 -4.67
N TRP A 114 7.16 11.17 -4.54
CA TRP A 114 6.42 11.90 -3.51
C TRP A 114 4.90 11.80 -3.64
N VAL A 115 4.35 11.89 -4.85
CA VAL A 115 2.91 11.71 -5.09
C VAL A 115 2.48 10.30 -4.70
N LEU A 116 3.29 9.28 -5.03
CA LEU A 116 3.03 7.89 -4.62
C LEU A 116 3.08 7.72 -3.10
N VAL A 117 4.07 8.32 -2.42
CA VAL A 117 4.18 8.29 -0.96
C VAL A 117 2.94 8.94 -0.31
N ILE A 118 2.52 10.12 -0.78
CA ILE A 118 1.30 10.78 -0.27
C ILE A 118 0.07 9.89 -0.50
N GLY A 119 -0.06 9.29 -1.69
CA GLY A 119 -1.16 8.37 -2.01
C GLY A 119 -1.23 7.17 -1.08
N VAL A 120 -0.09 6.55 -0.77
CA VAL A 120 -0.02 5.39 0.15
C VAL A 120 -0.28 5.81 1.60
N VAL A 121 0.22 6.96 2.05
CA VAL A 121 -0.06 7.48 3.40
C VAL A 121 -1.54 7.80 3.57
N LEU A 122 -2.19 8.41 2.56
CA LEU A 122 -3.63 8.65 2.56
C LEU A 122 -4.43 7.34 2.58
N ASN A 123 -4.01 6.33 1.83
CA ASN A 123 -4.64 5.01 1.84
C ASN A 123 -4.55 4.34 3.23
N LEU A 124 -3.37 4.41 3.87
CA LEU A 124 -3.19 3.91 5.24
C LEU A 124 -4.07 4.68 6.23
N GLY A 125 -4.13 6.02 6.12
CA GLY A 125 -5.00 6.85 6.95
C GLY A 125 -6.48 6.46 6.82
N TYR A 126 -6.94 6.27 5.58
CA TYR A 126 -8.30 5.79 5.31
C TYR A 126 -8.55 4.40 5.93
N PHE A 127 -7.62 3.46 5.76
CA PHE A 127 -7.72 2.13 6.35
C PHE A 127 -7.81 2.18 7.89
N LEU A 128 -6.99 3.01 8.54
CA LEU A 128 -7.00 3.20 9.99
C LEU A 128 -8.34 3.77 10.48
N VAL A 129 -8.89 4.77 9.78
CA VAL A 129 -10.20 5.34 10.12
C VAL A 129 -11.30 4.30 9.99
N CYS A 130 -11.33 3.52 8.90
CA CYS A 130 -12.30 2.44 8.72
C CYS A 130 -12.15 1.36 9.80
N SER A 131 -10.92 0.95 10.12
CA SER A 131 -10.64 -0.03 11.16
C SER A 131 -11.09 0.45 12.54
N TRP A 132 -10.82 1.72 12.86
CA TRP A 132 -11.25 2.32 14.12
C TRP A 132 -12.78 2.38 14.23
N PHE A 133 -13.46 2.77 13.15
CA PHE A 133 -14.92 2.80 13.11
C PHE A 133 -15.55 1.40 13.22
N TYR A 134 -14.93 0.39 12.62
CA TYR A 134 -15.37 -1.00 12.73
C TYR A 134 -15.23 -1.52 14.17
N SER A 135 -14.05 -1.31 14.79
CA SER A 135 -13.80 -1.70 16.18
C SER A 135 -14.74 -0.99 17.16
N TYR A 136 -15.07 0.28 16.90
CA TYR A 136 -16.05 1.03 17.69
C TYR A 136 -17.46 0.45 17.59
N LYS A 137 -17.90 0.01 16.40
CA LYS A 137 -19.21 -0.65 16.23
C LYS A 137 -19.27 -2.00 16.95
N THR A 138 -18.24 -2.82 16.84
CA THR A 138 -18.18 -4.13 17.51
C THR A 138 -18.25 -3.99 19.04
N LEU A 139 -17.50 -3.05 19.61
CA LEU A 139 -17.49 -2.79 21.06
C LEU A 139 -18.81 -2.21 21.58
N LYS A 140 -19.55 -1.48 20.73
CA LYS A 140 -20.88 -0.96 21.08
C LYS A 140 -21.92 -2.07 21.09
N ASP A 141 -21.88 -2.97 20.10
CA ASP A 141 -22.77 -4.13 20.05
C ASP A 141 -22.53 -5.08 21.22
N GLU A 142 -21.28 -5.45 21.51
CA GLU A 142 -20.96 -6.31 22.67
C GLU A 142 -21.46 -5.74 24.00
N ARG A 143 -21.28 -4.43 24.22
CA ARG A 143 -21.82 -3.77 25.43
C ARG A 143 -23.35 -3.81 25.49
N ALA A 144 -24.03 -3.62 24.36
CA ALA A 144 -25.49 -3.71 24.31
C ALA A 144 -26.00 -5.13 24.62
N TYR A 145 -25.32 -6.17 24.11
CA TYR A 145 -25.69 -7.56 24.45
C TYR A 145 -25.48 -7.89 25.93
N LEU A 146 -24.39 -7.40 26.54
CA LEU A 146 -24.12 -7.61 27.96
C LEU A 146 -25.13 -6.89 28.88
N GLU A 147 -25.56 -5.68 28.51
CA GLU A 147 -26.64 -4.96 29.24
C GLU A 147 -27.98 -5.69 29.13
N VAL A 148 -28.33 -6.23 27.95
CA VAL A 148 -29.58 -6.99 27.79
C VAL A 148 -29.53 -8.33 28.55
N ALA A 149 -28.39 -9.04 28.52
CA ALA A 149 -28.22 -10.30 29.25
C ALA A 149 -28.33 -10.10 30.76
N THR A 150 -27.72 -9.04 31.30
CA THR A 150 -27.81 -8.72 32.73
C THR A 150 -29.22 -8.31 33.19
N LEU A 151 -30.03 -7.72 32.31
CA LEU A 151 -31.45 -7.41 32.60
C LEU A 151 -32.37 -8.64 32.56
N LEU A 152 -31.97 -9.73 31.90
CA LEU A 152 -32.76 -10.96 31.83
C LEU A 152 -32.48 -11.93 33.00
N GLU A 153 -31.34 -11.75 33.69
CA GLU A 153 -30.94 -12.55 34.85
C GLU A 153 -31.34 -11.90 36.21
N ALA A 154 -31.85 -10.67 36.21
CA ALA A 154 -32.31 -9.92 37.38
C ALA A 154 -33.82 -9.97 37.56
#